data_AF-A0A4R6RZ11-F1
#
_entry.id   AF-A0A4R6RZ11-F1
#
_cell.length_a   1.000
_cell.length_b   1.000
_cell.length_c   1.000
_cell.angle_alpha   90.00
_cell.angle_beta   90.00
_cell.angle_gamma   90.00
#
_symmetry.space_group_name_H-M   'P 1'
#
loop_
_entity.id
_entity.type
_entity.pdbx_description
1 polymer ?
#
loop_
_entity_poly.entity_id
_entity_poly.type
_entity_poly.pdbx_seq_one_letter_code
_entity_poly.pdbx_strand_id
1 'polypeptide(L)'
;MSEQIHGLRISPRGITNINIDREHSVRRIQEVVGCRMFTVVSLSQDIDLFVDDEALLVAEPELNLPLTVIAHALGSPQVLFGNGFAAGADDETGETVGLTPAQKYAVNTAANGKLEPEVLELLCENLSPWPAVVSLVLAKH
;
A
#
# COMPACT_ATOMS: atom_id res chain seq x y z
N MET A 1 -4.68 -28.70 -1.88
CA MET A 1 -3.77 -27.54 -2.02
C MET A 1 -4.63 -26.31 -1.84
N SER A 2 -4.36 -25.46 -0.84
CA SER A 2 -5.05 -24.19 -0.69
C SER A 2 -4.67 -23.27 -1.85
N GLU A 3 -5.66 -22.61 -2.45
CA GLU A 3 -5.40 -21.56 -3.42
C GLU A 3 -4.69 -20.38 -2.72
N GLN A 4 -3.72 -19.77 -3.39
CA GLN A 4 -2.87 -18.73 -2.81
C GLN A 4 -3.17 -17.37 -3.43
N ILE A 5 -3.19 -16.34 -2.58
CA ILE A 5 -3.21 -14.94 -3.01
C ILE A 5 -1.76 -14.44 -2.99
N HIS A 6 -1.23 -14.18 -4.20
CA HIS A 6 0.11 -13.64 -4.38
C HIS A 6 0.07 -12.11 -4.32
N GLY A 7 0.53 -11.52 -3.23
CA GLY A 7 0.50 -10.07 -3.02
C GLY A 7 1.87 -9.47 -2.69
N LEU A 8 1.84 -8.20 -2.29
CA LEU A 8 3.03 -7.46 -1.84
C LEU A 8 2.78 -6.92 -0.44
N ARG A 9 3.63 -7.26 0.53
CA ARG A 9 3.69 -6.56 1.81
C ARG A 9 4.55 -5.32 1.64
N ILE A 10 4.00 -4.18 2.03
CA ILE A 10 4.62 -2.86 1.91
C ILE A 10 4.85 -2.36 3.33
N SER A 11 6.12 -2.23 3.72
CA SER A 11 6.52 -1.71 5.03
C SER A 11 7.32 -0.42 4.86
N PRO A 12 7.52 0.37 5.94
CA PRO A 12 8.44 1.50 5.91
C PRO A 12 9.87 1.13 5.47
N ARG A 13 10.24 -0.15 5.62
CA ARG A 13 11.57 -0.69 5.26
C ARG A 13 11.66 -1.21 3.83
N GLY A 14 10.55 -1.29 3.10
CA GLY A 14 10.51 -1.76 1.72
C GLY A 14 9.37 -2.72 1.42
N ILE A 15 9.39 -3.23 0.18
CA ILE A 15 8.33 -4.05 -0.41
C ILE A 15 8.82 -5.49 -0.56
N THR A 16 8.02 -6.45 -0.14
CA THR A 16 8.33 -7.88 -0.20
C THR A 16 7.17 -8.68 -0.79
N ASN A 17 7.47 -9.65 -1.65
CA ASN A 17 6.45 -10.59 -2.13
C ASN A 17 6.01 -11.50 -0.99
N ILE A 18 4.70 -11.66 -0.83
CA ILE A 18 4.08 -12.54 0.16
C ILE A 18 2.98 -13.34 -0.53
N ASN A 19 2.88 -14.62 -0.15
CA ASN A 19 1.75 -15.47 -0.53
C ASN A 19 0.96 -15.77 0.74
N ILE A 20 -0.36 -15.62 0.66
CA ILE A 20 -1.26 -16.03 1.74
C ILE A 20 -2.24 -17.08 1.24
N ASP A 21 -2.63 -17.96 2.15
CA ASP A 21 -3.75 -18.88 1.91
C ASP A 21 -5.03 -18.06 1.67
N ARG A 22 -5.74 -18.35 0.57
CA ARG A 22 -7.07 -17.78 0.31
C ARG A 22 -8.07 -18.23 1.38
N GLU A 23 -7.95 -19.48 1.82
CA GLU A 23 -8.68 -19.99 2.97
C GLU A 23 -8.18 -19.26 4.23
N HIS A 24 -9.07 -18.51 4.88
CA HIS A 24 -8.76 -17.59 5.98
C HIS A 24 -7.99 -16.31 5.60
N SER A 25 -8.18 -15.80 4.38
CA SER A 25 -7.54 -14.58 3.86
C SER A 25 -7.53 -13.41 4.87
N VAL A 26 -8.66 -13.10 5.52
CA VAL A 26 -8.75 -12.01 6.51
C VAL A 26 -7.72 -12.14 7.62
N ARG A 27 -7.62 -13.32 8.25
CA ARG A 27 -6.65 -13.56 9.33
C ARG A 27 -5.22 -13.48 8.82
N ARG A 28 -4.96 -13.98 7.62
CA ARG A 28 -3.62 -13.92 7.01
C ARG A 28 -3.23 -12.49 6.66
N ILE A 29 -4.16 -11.68 6.17
CA ILE A 29 -3.94 -10.26 5.90
C ILE A 29 -3.63 -9.53 7.20
N GLN A 30 -4.40 -9.75 8.27
CA GLN A 30 -4.11 -9.23 9.62
C GLN A 30 -2.70 -9.60 10.08
N GLU A 31 -2.27 -10.86 9.91
CA GLU A 31 -0.92 -11.33 10.25
C GLU A 31 0.17 -10.64 9.40
N VAL A 32 -0.06 -10.43 8.11
CA VAL A 32 0.91 -9.80 7.17
C VAL A 32 1.04 -8.29 7.42
N VAL A 33 -0.08 -7.62 7.64
CA VAL A 33 -0.15 -6.19 7.96
C VAL A 33 0.38 -5.95 9.39
N GLY A 34 0.12 -6.87 10.30
CA GLY A 34 0.50 -6.77 11.72
C GLY A 34 -0.53 -6.04 12.57
N CYS A 35 -1.81 -6.10 12.18
CA CYS A 35 -2.93 -5.39 12.81
C CYS A 35 -4.04 -6.36 13.23
N ARG A 36 -5.01 -5.88 14.01
CA ARG A 36 -6.26 -6.60 14.27
C ARG A 36 -7.36 -6.13 13.33
N MET A 37 -7.37 -4.84 13.00
CA MET A 37 -8.33 -4.25 12.07
C MET A 37 -7.56 -3.61 10.93
N PHE A 38 -7.99 -3.90 9.71
CA PHE A 38 -7.51 -3.23 8.52
C PHE A 38 -8.68 -2.57 7.79
N THR A 39 -8.35 -1.50 7.07
CA THR A 39 -9.24 -0.88 6.09
C THR A 39 -8.75 -1.22 4.70
N VAL A 40 -9.68 -1.32 3.74
CA VAL A 40 -9.35 -1.53 2.32
C VAL A 40 -9.40 -0.19 1.60
N VAL A 41 -8.30 0.15 0.93
CA VAL A 41 -8.17 1.32 0.07
C VAL A 41 -8.04 0.83 -1.37
N SER A 42 -9.09 1.01 -2.16
CA SER A 42 -9.08 0.66 -3.57
C SER A 42 -8.29 1.68 -4.39
N LEU A 43 -7.43 1.16 -5.25
CA LEU A 43 -6.58 1.90 -6.16
C LEU A 43 -6.99 1.64 -7.61
N SER A 44 -6.39 2.38 -8.55
CA SER A 44 -6.52 2.10 -9.98
C SER A 44 -6.05 0.69 -10.35
N GLN A 45 -6.56 0.14 -11.45
CA GLN A 45 -6.17 -1.15 -12.02
C GLN A 45 -6.55 -2.35 -11.12
N ASP A 46 -7.66 -2.23 -10.40
CA ASP A 46 -8.24 -3.30 -9.57
C ASP A 46 -7.23 -3.81 -8.54
N ILE A 47 -6.54 -2.87 -7.88
CA ILE A 47 -5.60 -3.15 -6.80
C ILE A 47 -6.21 -2.63 -5.50
N ASP A 48 -6.26 -3.49 -4.49
CA ASP A 48 -6.63 -3.10 -3.14
C ASP A 48 -5.41 -3.06 -2.23
N LEU A 49 -5.32 -1.99 -1.43
CA LEU A 49 -4.42 -1.91 -0.29
C LEU A 49 -5.17 -2.20 1.00
N PHE A 50 -4.77 -3.26 1.68
CA PHE A 50 -5.15 -3.55 3.05
C PHE A 50 -4.21 -2.80 3.97
N VAL A 51 -4.71 -1.79 4.68
CA VAL A 51 -3.92 -0.87 5.51
C VAL A 51 -4.27 -1.07 6.96
N ASP A 52 -3.27 -1.01 7.84
CA ASP A 52 -3.44 -1.00 9.29
C ASP A 52 -4.30 0.20 9.74
N ASP A 53 -5.55 -0.06 10.13
CA ASP A 53 -6.51 0.96 10.58
C ASP A 53 -6.22 1.43 12.01
N GLU A 54 -5.39 0.68 12.73
CA GLU A 54 -5.01 0.93 14.12
C GLU A 54 -3.68 1.67 14.23
N ALA A 55 -2.95 1.87 13.11
CA ALA A 55 -1.61 2.44 13.09
C ALA A 55 -1.53 3.86 13.67
N LEU A 56 -2.63 4.61 13.66
CA LEU A 56 -2.72 5.95 14.27
C LEU A 56 -3.12 5.95 15.74
N LEU A 57 -3.52 4.80 16.29
CA LEU A 57 -3.98 4.65 17.67
C LEU A 57 -2.84 4.30 18.66
N VAL A 58 -1.62 4.10 18.15
CA VAL A 58 -0.43 3.84 18.97
C VAL A 58 0.28 5.14 19.38
N ALA A 59 1.12 5.08 20.42
CA ALA A 59 1.81 6.26 20.95
C ALA A 59 2.72 6.95 19.94
N GLU A 60 3.37 6.17 19.06
CA GLU A 60 4.31 6.65 18.04
C GLU A 60 3.97 6.00 16.69
N PRO A 61 3.08 6.62 15.89
CA PRO A 61 2.69 6.07 14.59
C PRO A 61 3.86 6.14 13.60
N GLU A 62 4.15 5.04 12.92
CA GLU A 62 5.23 4.96 11.92
C GLU A 62 4.68 5.24 10.52
N LEU A 63 5.13 6.34 9.90
CA LEU A 63 4.78 6.68 8.52
C LEU A 63 5.35 5.63 7.55
N ASN A 64 4.50 5.10 6.67
CA ASN A 64 4.93 4.22 5.59
C ASN A 64 5.01 5.00 4.29
N LEU A 65 6.18 5.60 4.06
CA LEU A 65 6.40 6.42 2.87
C LEU A 65 6.19 5.64 1.55
N PRO A 66 6.70 4.41 1.37
CA PRO A 66 6.39 3.61 0.18
C PRO A 66 4.89 3.42 -0.04
N LEU A 67 4.15 3.05 1.01
CA LEU A 67 2.70 2.83 0.92
C LEU A 67 1.95 4.13 0.57
N THR A 68 2.35 5.24 1.18
CA THR A 68 1.80 6.58 0.90
C THR A 68 2.06 6.99 -0.55
N VAL A 69 3.28 6.81 -1.05
CA VAL A 69 3.65 7.12 -2.45
C VAL A 69 2.82 6.28 -3.42
N ILE A 70 2.67 4.97 -3.16
CA ILE A 70 1.86 4.09 -4.01
C ILE A 70 0.40 4.56 -4.06
N ALA A 71 -0.18 4.89 -2.89
CA ALA A 71 -1.56 5.33 -2.81
C ALA A 71 -1.80 6.62 -3.60
N HIS A 72 -0.89 7.60 -3.52
CA HIS A 72 -0.96 8.83 -4.32
C HIS A 72 -0.83 8.55 -5.82
N ALA A 73 0.17 7.75 -6.22
CA ALA A 73 0.43 7.44 -7.62
C ALA A 73 -0.71 6.65 -8.29
N LEU A 74 -1.45 5.86 -7.52
CA LEU A 74 -2.51 4.99 -8.03
C LEU A 74 -3.92 5.48 -7.64
N GLY A 75 -4.07 6.77 -7.34
CA GLY A 75 -5.37 7.46 -7.34
C GLY A 75 -6.10 7.57 -6.00
N SER A 76 -5.48 7.18 -4.88
CA SER A 76 -6.02 7.40 -3.54
C SER A 76 -5.00 8.15 -2.66
N PRO A 77 -4.93 9.49 -2.73
CA PRO A 77 -3.90 10.31 -2.10
C PRO A 77 -4.07 10.43 -0.58
N GLN A 78 -3.83 9.32 0.13
CA GLN A 78 -3.89 9.21 1.58
C GLN A 78 -2.48 9.09 2.16
N VAL A 79 -2.25 9.68 3.33
CA VAL A 79 -1.04 9.47 4.12
C VAL A 79 -1.23 8.23 4.99
N LEU A 80 -0.43 7.21 4.77
CA LEU A 80 -0.64 5.87 5.33
C LEU A 80 0.47 5.48 6.31
N PHE A 81 0.08 4.83 7.40
CA PHE A 81 0.92 4.43 8.52
C PHE A 81 0.89 2.91 8.70
N GLY A 82 1.88 2.36 9.42
CA GLY A 82 1.98 0.92 9.63
C GLY A 82 2.30 0.16 8.34
N ASN A 83 2.20 -1.17 8.34
CA ASN A 83 2.39 -1.93 7.09
C ASN A 83 1.11 -1.93 6.26
N GLY A 84 1.24 -2.28 4.99
CA GLY A 84 0.11 -2.58 4.13
C GLY A 84 0.33 -3.88 3.35
N PHE A 85 -0.74 -4.41 2.80
CA PHE A 85 -0.71 -5.53 1.87
C PHE A 85 -1.46 -5.15 0.59
N ALA A 86 -0.81 -5.28 -0.56
CA ALA A 86 -1.44 -5.08 -1.86
C ALA A 86 -1.88 -6.43 -2.44
N ALA A 87 -3.13 -6.51 -2.87
CA ALA A 87 -3.71 -7.64 -3.60
C ALA A 87 -4.49 -7.15 -4.82
N GLY A 88 -4.85 -8.06 -5.72
CA GLY A 88 -5.80 -7.74 -6.77
C GLY A 88 -7.23 -7.80 -6.21
N ALA A 89 -8.12 -7.03 -6.82
CA ALA A 89 -9.56 -7.16 -6.68
C ALA A 89 -10.13 -7.72 -7.98
N ASP A 90 -11.07 -8.64 -7.88
CA ASP A 90 -11.90 -9.03 -9.01
C ASP A 90 -12.93 -7.92 -9.27
N ASP A 91 -12.98 -7.40 -10.49
CA ASP A 91 -13.78 -6.22 -10.86
C ASP A 91 -15.29 -6.52 -10.91
N GLU A 92 -15.66 -7.78 -11.14
CA GLU A 92 -17.06 -8.22 -11.17
C GLU A 92 -17.59 -8.55 -9.77
N THR A 93 -16.80 -9.22 -8.94
CA THR A 93 -17.25 -9.77 -7.66
C THR A 93 -16.77 -8.98 -6.43
N GLY A 94 -15.72 -8.17 -6.57
CA GLY A 94 -15.02 -7.53 -5.47
C GLY A 94 -14.19 -8.50 -4.61
N GLU A 95 -14.02 -9.75 -5.05
CA GLU A 95 -13.22 -10.72 -4.30
C GLU A 95 -11.74 -10.36 -4.32
N THR A 96 -11.05 -10.64 -3.21
CA THR A 96 -9.59 -10.52 -3.16
C THR A 96 -8.92 -11.65 -3.94
N VAL A 97 -8.16 -11.27 -4.96
CA VAL A 97 -7.40 -12.16 -5.84
C VAL A 97 -5.90 -11.86 -5.79
N GLY A 98 -5.08 -12.76 -6.32
CA GLY A 98 -3.65 -12.52 -6.43
C GLY A 98 -3.35 -11.39 -7.42
N LEU A 99 -2.32 -10.59 -7.14
CA LEU A 99 -1.85 -9.58 -8.09
C LEU A 99 -1.36 -10.25 -9.37
N THR A 100 -1.83 -9.74 -10.51
CA THR A 100 -1.26 -10.07 -11.82
C THR A 100 0.16 -9.52 -11.95
N PRO A 101 0.98 -10.03 -12.88
CA PRO A 101 2.30 -9.46 -13.16
C PRO A 101 2.27 -7.97 -13.50
N ALA A 102 1.23 -7.52 -14.22
CA ALA A 102 1.05 -6.12 -14.58
C ALA A 102 0.75 -5.25 -13.35
N GLN A 103 -0.12 -5.71 -12.45
CA GLN A 103 -0.41 -5.00 -11.20
C GLN A 103 0.82 -4.95 -10.28
N LYS A 104 1.59 -6.04 -10.16
CA LYS A 104 2.86 -6.02 -9.42
C LYS A 104 3.84 -5.01 -10.02
N TYR A 105 3.93 -4.94 -11.35
CA TYR A 105 4.76 -3.97 -12.03
C TYR A 105 4.30 -2.53 -11.75
N ALA A 106 2.98 -2.28 -11.77
CA ALA A 106 2.40 -0.98 -11.45
C ALA A 106 2.72 -0.54 -10.01
N VAL A 107 2.52 -1.41 -9.00
CA VAL A 107 2.85 -1.11 -7.60
C VAL A 107 4.35 -0.80 -7.43
N ASN A 108 5.22 -1.60 -8.05
CA ASN A 108 6.67 -1.37 -7.96
C ASN A 108 7.10 -0.08 -8.69
N THR A 109 6.46 0.24 -9.81
CA THR A 109 6.72 1.48 -10.57
C THR A 109 6.23 2.69 -9.81
N ALA A 110 5.04 2.63 -9.21
CA ALA A 110 4.52 3.67 -8.34
C ALA A 110 5.47 3.97 -7.16
N ALA A 111 5.98 2.92 -6.51
CA ALA A 111 6.86 3.07 -5.36
C ALA A 111 8.26 3.64 -5.69
N ASN A 112 8.80 3.34 -6.87
CA ASN A 112 10.22 3.57 -7.20
C ASN A 112 10.47 4.49 -8.41
N GLY A 113 9.48 4.65 -9.27
CA GLY A 113 9.56 5.47 -10.48
C GLY A 113 9.48 6.96 -10.20
N LYS A 114 9.55 7.78 -11.26
CA LYS A 114 9.25 9.20 -11.15
C LYS A 114 7.75 9.41 -11.05
N LEU A 115 7.32 10.26 -10.13
CA LEU A 115 5.92 10.68 -10.02
C LEU A 115 5.64 11.78 -11.03
N GLU A 116 4.41 11.81 -11.53
CA GLU A 116 3.92 12.95 -12.30
C GLU A 116 3.93 14.21 -11.43
N PRO A 117 4.20 15.41 -12.00
CA PRO A 117 4.36 16.64 -11.22
C PRO A 117 3.18 16.95 -10.30
N GLU A 118 1.95 16.73 -10.77
CA GLU A 118 0.73 16.97 -9.99
C GLU A 118 0.60 16.01 -8.79
N VAL A 119 0.99 14.75 -8.98
CA VAL A 119 1.01 13.74 -7.91
C VAL A 119 2.10 14.07 -6.89
N LEU A 120 3.27 14.51 -7.36
CA LEU A 120 4.38 14.91 -6.50
C LEU A 120 4.03 16.14 -5.65
N GLU A 121 3.38 17.14 -6.24
CA GLU A 121 2.92 18.35 -5.55
C GLU A 121 1.94 18.00 -4.43
N LEU A 122 0.89 17.24 -4.75
CA LEU A 122 -0.11 16.80 -3.77
C LEU A 122 0.50 15.93 -2.67
N LEU A 123 1.43 15.03 -3.01
CA LEU A 123 2.17 14.23 -2.04
C LEU A 123 2.96 15.12 -1.07
N CYS A 124 3.64 16.16 -1.58
CA CYS A 124 4.40 17.09 -0.74
C CYS A 124 3.50 17.93 0.16
N GLU A 125 2.34 18.36 -0.35
CA GLU A 125 1.33 19.08 0.44
C GLU A 125 0.83 18.23 1.62
N ASN A 126 0.42 16.98 1.34
CA ASN A 126 -0.06 16.04 2.34
C ASN A 126 1.02 15.64 3.36
N LEU A 127 2.29 15.64 2.95
CA LEU A 127 3.43 15.36 3.81
C LEU A 127 4.03 16.61 4.47
N SER A 128 3.46 17.80 4.27
CA SER A 128 3.96 19.05 4.86
C SER A 128 4.13 19.04 6.40
N PRO A 129 3.39 18.24 7.19
CA PRO A 129 3.69 18.08 8.62
C PRO A 129 5.04 17.41 8.92
N TRP A 130 5.68 16.75 7.94
CA TRP A 130 6.99 16.12 8.04
C TRP A 130 8.00 16.72 7.04
N PRO A 131 8.57 17.92 7.30
CA PRO A 131 9.44 18.62 6.34
C PRO A 131 10.69 17.83 5.91
N ALA A 132 11.23 17.01 6.82
CA ALA A 132 12.35 16.12 6.51
C ALA A 132 11.95 15.05 5.47
N VAL A 133 10.73 14.53 5.53
CA VAL A 133 10.21 13.55 4.58
C VAL A 133 9.95 14.22 3.22
N VAL A 134 9.36 15.42 3.21
CA VAL A 134 9.18 16.20 1.96
C VAL A 134 10.52 16.41 1.26
N SER A 135 11.57 16.75 2.00
CA SER A 135 12.92 16.93 1.44
C SER A 135 13.47 15.63 0.83
N LEU A 136 13.20 14.48 1.44
CA LEU A 136 13.60 13.17 0.89
C LEU A 136 12.83 12.82 -0.39
N VAL A 137 11.53 13.10 -0.42
CA VAL A 137 10.68 12.89 -1.60
C VAL A 137 11.19 13.75 -2.76
N LEU A 138 11.40 15.05 -2.54
CA LEU A 138 11.92 15.96 -3.57
C LEU A 138 13.32 15.59 -4.05
N ALA A 139 14.19 15.06 -3.18
CA ALA A 139 15.51 14.60 -3.58
C ALA A 139 15.48 13.35 -4.48
N LYS A 140 14.39 12.57 -4.43
CA LYS A 140 14.23 11.32 -5.19
C LYS A 140 13.61 11.52 -6.57
N HIS A 141 12.78 12.56 -6.76
CA HIS A 141 11.98 12.76 -7.98
C HIS A 141 12.49 13.93 -8.84
#